data_AF-X6DBZ7-F1
#
_entry.id   AF-X6DBZ7-F1
#
_cell.length_a   1.000
_cell.length_b   1.000
_cell.length_c   1.000
_cell.angle_alpha   90.00
_cell.angle_beta   90.00
_cell.angle_gamma   90.00
#
_symmetry.space_group_name_H-M   'P 1'
#
loop_
_entity.id
_entity.type
_entity.pdbx_description
1 polymer ?
#
loop_
_entity_poly.entity_id
_entity_poly.type
_entity_poly.pdbx_seq_one_letter_code
_entity_poly.pdbx_strand_id
1 'polypeptide(L)'
;MKILPQTIINGSIHAGLDVALDDLREWHTLRAWCKNCSHHAEVKPAGLIRRYGKGALFCSVERALFCTNCDRGGPVRLEIHKLPRN
;
A
#
# COMPACT_ATOMS: atom_id res chain seq x y z
N MET A 1 -15.48 17.04 4.43
CA MET A 1 -14.50 17.06 3.32
C MET A 1 -14.19 15.62 2.94
N LYS A 2 -14.50 15.17 1.72
CA LYS A 2 -14.12 13.83 1.25
C LYS A 2 -12.63 13.88 0.86
N ILE A 3 -11.77 13.28 1.68
CA ILE A 3 -10.37 13.08 1.30
C ILE A 3 -10.39 12.06 0.18
N LEU A 4 -9.99 12.47 -1.03
CA LEU A 4 -9.89 11.55 -2.16
C LEU A 4 -8.83 10.49 -1.85
N PRO A 5 -9.04 9.22 -2.24
CA PRO A 5 -8.03 8.18 -2.11
C PRO A 5 -6.77 8.62 -2.84
N GLN A 6 -5.61 8.42 -2.23
CA GLN A 6 -4.33 8.80 -2.80
C GLN A 6 -3.47 7.55 -2.86
N THR A 7 -3.21 7.05 -4.07
CA THR A 7 -2.28 5.94 -4.26
C THR A 7 -0.94 6.47 -4.74
N ILE A 8 0.17 5.90 -4.27
CA ILE A 8 1.51 6.28 -4.74
C ILE A 8 1.99 5.23 -5.74
N ILE A 9 2.26 5.65 -6.97
CA ILE A 9 2.83 4.80 -8.03
C ILE A 9 4.17 5.39 -8.42
N ASN A 10 5.25 4.61 -8.25
CA ASN A 10 6.60 5.04 -8.60
C ASN A 10 6.98 6.41 -7.97
N GLY A 11 6.62 6.62 -6.70
CA GLY A 11 6.85 7.89 -5.99
C GLY A 11 5.93 9.05 -6.39
N SER A 12 5.04 8.87 -7.36
CA SER A 12 4.05 9.87 -7.77
C SER A 12 2.73 9.65 -7.03
N ILE A 13 2.17 10.71 -6.45
CA ILE A 13 0.87 10.67 -5.76
C ILE A 13 -0.25 10.83 -6.79
N HIS A 14 -1.05 9.80 -6.98
CA HIS A 14 -2.26 9.81 -7.81
C HIS A 14 -3.48 10.01 -6.92
N ALA A 15 -3.97 11.25 -6.83
CA ALA A 15 -5.18 11.59 -6.08
C ALA A 15 -6.44 11.19 -6.87
N GLY A 16 -7.42 10.62 -6.17
CA GLY A 16 -8.67 10.10 -6.75
C GLY A 16 -8.57 8.69 -7.34
N LEU A 17 -7.37 8.07 -7.33
CA LEU A 17 -7.16 6.71 -7.80
C LEU A 17 -7.13 5.75 -6.62
N ASP A 18 -8.08 4.82 -6.57
CA ASP A 18 -8.09 3.71 -5.63
C ASP A 18 -7.91 2.40 -6.41
N VAL A 19 -6.80 1.73 -6.13
CA VAL A 19 -6.40 0.52 -6.86
C VAL A 19 -6.91 -0.68 -6.07
N ALA A 20 -7.51 -1.66 -6.74
CA ALA A 20 -7.83 -2.93 -6.12
C ALA A 20 -6.57 -3.81 -6.06
N LEU A 21 -6.44 -4.65 -5.03
CA LEU A 21 -5.31 -5.58 -4.94
C LEU A 21 -5.26 -6.55 -6.14
N ASP A 22 -6.39 -6.88 -6.75
CA ASP A 22 -6.46 -7.71 -7.96
C ASP A 22 -5.86 -7.05 -9.22
N ASP A 23 -5.83 -5.71 -9.26
CA ASP A 23 -5.21 -4.96 -10.36
C ASP A 23 -3.67 -5.07 -10.33
N LEU A 24 -3.12 -5.45 -9.17
CA LEU A 24 -1.69 -5.70 -9.01
C LEU A 24 -1.28 -7.02 -9.62
N ARG A 25 -0.48 -6.93 -10.68
CA ARG A 25 0.24 -8.09 -11.22
C ARG A 25 1.45 -8.47 -10.35
N GLU A 26 1.90 -9.72 -10.47
CA GLU A 26 3.02 -10.31 -9.72
C GLU A 26 4.34 -9.52 -9.74
N TRP A 27 4.56 -8.72 -10.79
CA TRP A 27 5.75 -7.88 -10.98
C TRP A 27 5.64 -6.52 -10.30
N HIS A 28 4.52 -6.21 -9.65
CA HIS A 28 4.41 -5.03 -8.78
C HIS A 28 4.95 -5.38 -7.39
N THR A 29 5.99 -4.66 -6.98
CA THR A 29 6.44 -4.69 -5.58
C THR A 29 5.69 -3.61 -4.83
N LEU A 30 5.12 -3.95 -3.68
CA LEU A 30 4.53 -2.96 -2.79
C LEU A 30 5.47 -2.67 -1.64
N ARG A 31 5.52 -1.41 -1.26
CA ARG A 31 6.23 -0.95 -0.08
C ARG A 31 5.23 -0.33 0.88
N ALA A 32 5.21 -0.85 2.10
CA ALA A 32 4.51 -0.26 3.21
C ALA A 32 5.44 0.75 3.90
N TRP A 33 5.06 2.02 3.90
CA TRP A 33 5.74 3.09 4.60
C TRP A 33 4.93 3.56 5.79
N CYS A 34 5.51 3.49 6.98
CA CYS A 34 4.90 4.06 8.17
C CYS A 34 5.18 5.56 8.25
N LYS A 35 4.12 6.38 8.26
CA LYS A 35 4.25 7.84 8.37
C LYS A 35 4.74 8.31 9.75
N ASN A 36 4.71 7.43 10.75
CA ASN A 36 5.06 7.80 12.13
C ASN A 36 6.53 7.51 12.47
N CYS A 37 7.01 6.29 12.21
CA CYS A 37 8.39 5.88 12.52
C CYS A 37 9.28 5.77 11.26
N SER A 38 8.80 6.23 10.10
CA SER A 38 9.51 6.14 8.81
C SER A 38 10.00 4.75 8.41
N HIS A 39 9.44 3.71 9.06
CA HIS A 39 9.78 2.34 8.79
C HIS A 39 9.21 1.93 7.44
N HIS A 40 10.02 1.26 6.64
CA HIS A 40 9.62 0.74 5.34
C HIS A 40 9.70 -0.78 5.36
N ALA A 41 8.64 -1.43 4.92
CA ALA A 41 8.58 -2.88 4.75
C ALA A 41 8.14 -3.20 3.34
N GLU A 42 8.80 -4.16 2.68
CA GLU A 42 8.29 -4.72 1.45
C GLU A 42 7.11 -5.65 1.76
N VAL A 43 6.02 -5.52 1.00
CA VAL A 43 4.86 -6.39 1.13
C VAL A 43 4.50 -6.98 -0.23
N LYS A 44 4.21 -8.28 -0.25
CA LYS A 44 3.80 -8.95 -1.49
C LYS A 44 2.30 -8.77 -1.71
N PRO A 45 1.85 -8.40 -2.92
CA PRO A 45 0.44 -8.26 -3.23
C PRO A 45 -0.34 -9.55 -2.94
N ALA A 46 0.22 -10.71 -3.26
CA ALA A 46 -0.38 -12.01 -2.93
C ALA A 46 -0.68 -12.20 -1.44
N GLY A 47 0.19 -11.69 -0.55
CA GLY A 47 -0.02 -11.74 0.90
C GLY A 47 -1.17 -10.84 1.35
N LEU A 48 -1.27 -9.64 0.77
CA LEU A 48 -2.39 -8.73 1.03
C LEU A 48 -3.71 -9.28 0.48
N ILE A 49 -3.70 -9.84 -0.73
CA ILE A 49 -4.86 -10.48 -1.36
C ILE A 49 -5.36 -11.63 -0.48
N ARG A 50 -4.46 -12.44 0.06
CA ARG A 50 -4.83 -13.56 0.95
C ARG A 50 -5.45 -13.07 2.27
N ARG A 51 -5.05 -11.90 2.76
CA ARG A 51 -5.53 -11.36 4.05
C ARG A 51 -6.81 -10.53 3.93
N TYR A 52 -6.90 -9.70 2.91
CA TYR A 52 -7.99 -8.72 2.73
C TYR A 52 -8.94 -9.07 1.58
N GLY A 53 -8.55 -9.98 0.70
CA GLY A 53 -9.30 -10.36 -0.50
C GLY A 53 -8.83 -9.62 -1.75
N LYS A 54 -9.12 -10.20 -2.92
CA LYS A 54 -8.76 -9.65 -4.24
C LYS A 54 -9.39 -8.27 -4.50
N GLY A 55 -10.66 -8.10 -4.13
CA GLY A 55 -11.40 -6.86 -4.30
C GLY A 55 -11.09 -5.79 -3.26
N ALA A 56 -10.14 -6.03 -2.34
CA ALA A 56 -9.77 -5.02 -1.36
C ALA A 56 -9.06 -3.84 -2.04
N LEU A 57 -9.47 -2.64 -1.67
CA LEU A 57 -8.90 -1.41 -2.21
C LEU A 57 -7.71 -0.94 -1.37
N PHE A 58 -6.75 -0.27 -2.00
CA PHE A 58 -5.56 0.26 -1.33
C PHE A 58 -5.92 1.15 -0.16
N CYS A 59 -6.86 2.09 -0.33
CA CYS A 59 -7.25 3.00 0.74
C CYS A 59 -7.82 2.24 1.96
N SER A 60 -8.55 1.16 1.73
CA SER A 60 -9.04 0.28 2.80
C SER A 60 -7.91 -0.50 3.47
N VAL A 61 -6.95 -1.01 2.69
CA VAL A 61 -5.80 -1.76 3.21
C VAL A 61 -4.87 -0.87 4.01
N GLU A 62 -4.56 0.35 3.55
CA GLU A 62 -3.76 1.34 4.28
C GLU A 62 -4.37 1.68 5.64
N ARG A 63 -5.70 1.80 5.72
CA ARG A 63 -6.43 2.06 6.97
C ARG A 63 -6.47 0.85 7.91
N ALA A 64 -6.35 -0.35 7.36
CA ALA A 64 -6.34 -1.60 8.13
C ALA A 64 -4.93 -2.09 8.48
N LEU A 65 -3.90 -1.56 7.83
CA LEU A 65 -2.50 -1.86 8.11
C LEU A 65 -1.96 -0.94 9.20
N PHE A 66 -1.28 -1.56 10.16
CA PHE A 66 -0.60 -0.88 11.25
C PHE A 66 0.87 -1.24 11.21
N CYS A 67 1.72 -0.27 11.50
CA CYS A 67 3.15 -0.53 11.57
C CYS A 67 3.47 -1.41 12.78
N THR A 68 4.10 -2.56 12.55
CA THR A 68 4.52 -3.47 13.62
C THR A 68 5.78 -3.01 14.36
N ASN A 69 6.50 -2.02 13.82
CA ASN A 69 7.72 -1.49 14.42
C ASN A 69 7.46 -0.30 15.36
N CYS A 70 6.35 0.41 15.20
CA CYS A 70 6.01 1.46 16.15
C CYS A 70 5.10 0.88 17.25
N ASP A 71 5.40 1.20 18.51
CA ASP A 71 4.65 0.74 19.71
C ASP A 71 3.13 0.93 19.63
N ARG A 72 2.68 1.95 18.88
CA ARG A 72 1.26 2.33 18.77
C ARG A 72 0.58 1.92 17.47
N GLY A 73 1.24 1.18 16.57
CA GLY A 73 0.65 0.85 15.28
C GLY A 73 0.39 2.11 14.44
N GLY A 74 1.45 2.80 14.02
CA GLY A 74 1.31 4.04 13.24
C GLY A 74 0.63 3.83 11.89
N PRO A 75 -0.03 4.86 11.32
CA PRO A 75 -0.68 4.77 10.02
C PRO A 75 0.33 4.43 8.93
N VAL A 76 0.01 3.41 8.15
CA VAL A 76 0.83 2.93 7.04
C VAL A 76 0.27 3.47 5.73
N ARG A 77 1.16 3.82 4.81
CA ARG A 77 0.85 4.13 3.43
C ARG A 77 1.46 3.06 2.53
N LEU A 78 0.70 2.62 1.53
CA LEU A 78 1.17 1.66 0.54
C LEU A 78 1.65 2.41 -0.70
N GLU A 79 2.81 2.00 -1.18
CA GLU A 79 3.45 2.55 -2.36
C GLU A 79 3.68 1.41 -3.36
N ILE A 80 3.26 1.61 -4.60
CA ILE A 80 3.54 0.68 -5.69
C ILE A 80 4.91 1.05 -6.26
N HIS A 81 5.92 0.27 -5.87
CA HIS A 81 7.29 0.37 -6.39
C HIS A 81 7.44 -0.62 -7.56
N LYS A 82 7.38 -0.13 -8.80
CA LYS A 82 7.78 -0.91 -9.98
C LYS A 82 9.23 -0.61 -10.30
N LEU A 83 10.07 -1.63 -10.41
CA LEU A 83 11.17 -1.64 -11.39
C LEU A 83 11.30 -3.06 -11.93
N PRO A 84 10.92 -3.35 -13.19
CA PRO A 84 11.51 -4.49 -13.87
C PRO A 84 13.03 -4.25 -13.96
N ARG A 85 13.81 -5.18 -13.41
CA ARG A 85 15.26 -5.24 -13.67
C ARG A 85 15.43 -5.48 -15.16
N ASN A 86 15.97 -4.49 -15.86
CA ASN A 86 16.70 -4.76 -17.09
C ASN A 86 18.02 -5.47 -16.75
#